data_AF-A0A9X5IBC6-F1
#
_entry.id   AF-A0A9X5IBC6-F1
#
_cell.length_a   1.000
_cell.length_b   1.000
_cell.length_c   1.000
_cell.angle_alpha   90.00
_cell.angle_beta   90.00
_cell.angle_gamma   90.00
#
_symmetry.space_group_name_H-M   'P 1'
#
loop_
_entity.id
_entity.type
_entity.pdbx_description
1 polymer ?
#
loop_
_entity_poly.entity_id
_entity_poly.type
_entity_poly.pdbx_seq_one_letter_code
_entity_poly.pdbx_strand_id
1 'polypeptide(L)'
;MFFLTSLVVLAVGFWLVFAFVGMVLKLVFGIIGGLFSLVGSILGAVIGGVVMLALAPVVALALLPVLLPVGLLALIVWAVARANRKPDVVVMPR
;
A
#
# COMPACT_ATOMS: atom_id res chain seq x y z
N MET A 1 -48.73 -3.56 -38.69
CA MET A 1 -47.47 -2.81 -38.55
C MET A 1 -47.43 -1.99 -37.26
N PHE A 2 -48.41 -1.11 -37.00
CA PHE A 2 -48.49 -0.29 -35.78
C PHE A 2 -48.34 -1.05 -34.45
N PHE A 3 -49.03 -2.18 -34.26
CA PHE A 3 -48.92 -2.99 -33.02
C PHE A 3 -47.49 -3.50 -32.75
N LEU A 4 -46.81 -3.96 -33.79
CA LEU A 4 -45.44 -4.47 -33.70
C LEU A 4 -44.46 -3.34 -33.36
N THR A 5 -44.60 -2.18 -34.00
CA THR A 5 -43.79 -1.00 -33.67
C THR A 5 -44.05 -0.50 -32.25
N SER A 6 -45.31 -0.49 -31.78
CA SER A 6 -45.63 -0.08 -30.41
C SER A 6 -45.06 -1.03 -29.36
N LEU A 7 -45.11 -2.35 -29.61
CA LEU A 7 -44.49 -3.35 -28.73
C LEU A 7 -42.96 -3.19 -28.66
N VAL A 8 -42.31 -2.92 -29.80
CA VAL A 8 -40.87 -2.69 -29.84
C VAL A 8 -40.50 -1.42 -29.07
N VAL A 9 -41.25 -0.32 -29.24
CA VAL A 9 -41.00 0.93 -28.49
C VAL A 9 -41.17 0.72 -26.98
N LEU A 10 -42.20 -0.02 -26.55
CA LEU A 10 -42.38 -0.38 -25.14
C LEU A 10 -41.23 -1.24 -24.62
N ALA A 11 -40.82 -2.26 -25.37
CA ALA A 11 -39.73 -3.15 -24.98
C ALA A 11 -38.39 -2.39 -24.84
N VAL A 12 -38.07 -1.52 -25.80
CA VAL A 12 -36.86 -0.68 -25.75
C VAL A 12 -36.95 0.33 -24.61
N GLY A 13 -38.12 0.93 -24.39
CA GLY A 13 -38.35 1.86 -23.27
C GLY A 13 -38.12 1.20 -21.92
N PHE A 14 -38.71 0.03 -21.69
CA PHE A 14 -38.48 -0.75 -20.47
C PHE A 14 -37.02 -1.15 -20.31
N TRP A 15 -36.39 -1.61 -21.39
CA TRP A 15 -34.97 -1.97 -21.37
C TRP A 15 -34.08 -0.80 -20.96
N LEU A 16 -34.32 0.39 -21.51
CA LEU A 16 -33.58 1.61 -21.15
C LEU A 16 -33.79 2.01 -19.68
N VAL A 17 -35.00 1.89 -19.16
CA VAL A 17 -35.29 2.18 -17.74
C VAL A 17 -34.51 1.24 -16.84
N PHE A 18 -34.55 -0.07 -17.09
CA PHE A 18 -33.81 -1.04 -16.28
C PHE A 18 -32.29 -0.91 -16.44
N ALA A 19 -31.81 -0.57 -17.65
CA ALA A 19 -30.40 -0.27 -17.88
C ALA A 19 -29.95 0.96 -17.08
N PHE A 20 -30.76 2.02 -17.05
CA PHE A 20 -30.49 3.23 -16.28
C PHE A 20 -30.48 2.95 -14.77
N VAL A 21 -31.47 2.22 -14.26
CA VAL A 21 -31.51 1.79 -12.85
C VAL A 21 -30.27 0.96 -12.51
N GLY A 22 -29.91 -0.01 -13.36
CA GLY A 22 -28.71 -0.82 -13.18
C GLY A 22 -27.42 0.01 -13.17
N MET A 23 -27.33 1.02 -14.03
CA MET A 23 -26.20 1.97 -14.05
C MET A 23 -26.11 2.76 -12.75
N VAL A 24 -27.22 3.32 -12.27
CA VAL A 24 -27.26 4.09 -11.02
C VAL A 24 -26.88 3.22 -9.84
N LEU A 25 -27.44 2.01 -9.73
CA LEU A 25 -27.11 1.07 -8.66
C LEU A 25 -25.62 0.71 -8.69
N LYS A 26 -25.06 0.39 -9.87
CA LYS A 26 -23.62 0.12 -10.01
C LYS A 26 -22.76 1.30 -9.58
N LEU A 27 -23.16 2.52 -9.94
CA LEU A 27 -22.43 3.71 -9.55
C LEU A 27 -22.43 3.89 -8.04
N VAL A 28 -23.60 3.78 -7.40
CA VAL A 28 -23.75 3.94 -5.94
C VAL A 28 -22.98 2.86 -5.20
N PHE A 29 -23.18 1.58 -5.53
CA PHE A 29 -22.46 0.48 -4.88
C PHE A 29 -20.97 0.49 -5.20
N GLY A 30 -20.57 0.93 -6.39
CA GLY A 30 -19.17 1.11 -6.76
C GLY A 30 -18.49 2.18 -5.92
N ILE A 31 -19.15 3.32 -5.69
CA ILE A 31 -18.64 4.39 -4.82
C ILE A 31 -18.55 3.91 -3.38
N ILE A 32 -19.61 3.29 -2.85
CA ILE A 32 -19.63 2.79 -1.47
C ILE A 32 -18.55 1.72 -1.28
N GLY A 33 -18.51 0.71 -2.15
CA GLY A 33 -17.50 -0.34 -2.11
C GLY A 33 -16.08 0.20 -2.24
N GLY A 34 -15.88 1.19 -3.11
CA GLY A 34 -14.60 1.90 -3.26
C GLY A 34 -14.17 2.62 -1.98
N LEU A 35 -15.10 3.32 -1.30
CA LEU A 35 -14.83 3.97 -0.02
C LEU A 35 -14.45 2.96 1.07
N PHE A 36 -15.20 1.87 1.20
CA PHE A 36 -14.88 0.80 2.16
C PHE A 36 -13.54 0.14 1.84
N SER A 37 -13.22 -0.07 0.57
CA SER A 37 -11.92 -0.60 0.15
C SER A 37 -10.79 0.37 0.48
N LEU A 38 -11.00 1.68 0.30
CA LEU A 38 -10.00 2.69 0.64
C LEU A 38 -9.75 2.69 2.16
N VAL A 39 -10.80 2.79 2.96
CA VAL A 39 -10.70 2.76 4.42
C VAL A 39 -10.07 1.45 4.90
N GLY A 40 -10.53 0.32 4.37
CA GLY A 40 -9.98 -1.00 4.68
C GLY A 40 -8.51 -1.13 4.30
N SER A 41 -8.08 -0.56 3.16
CA SER A 41 -6.68 -0.57 2.76
C SER A 41 -5.79 0.28 3.66
N ILE A 42 -6.26 1.45 4.08
CA ILE A 42 -5.52 2.33 4.99
C ILE A 42 -5.40 1.67 6.36
N LEU A 43 -6.51 1.17 6.91
CA LEU A 43 -6.49 0.45 8.18
C LEU A 43 -5.64 -0.82 8.10
N GLY A 44 -5.76 -1.59 7.03
CA GLY A 44 -4.95 -2.78 6.79
C GLY A 44 -3.46 -2.47 6.69
N ALA A 45 -3.09 -1.38 6.02
CA ALA A 45 -1.70 -0.93 5.93
C ALA A 45 -1.15 -0.47 7.29
N VAL A 46 -1.94 0.30 8.05
CA VAL A 46 -1.54 0.76 9.39
C VAL A 46 -1.40 -0.43 10.35
N ILE A 47 -2.42 -1.28 10.46
CA ILE A 47 -2.41 -2.44 11.35
C ILE A 47 -1.34 -3.43 10.91
N GLY A 48 -1.29 -3.77 9.63
CA GLY A 48 -0.27 -4.67 9.08
C GLY A 48 1.15 -4.13 9.27
N GLY A 49 1.35 -2.81 9.10
CA GLY A 49 2.63 -2.15 9.35
C GLY A 49 3.04 -2.19 10.83
N VAL A 50 2.11 -1.91 11.74
CA VAL A 50 2.35 -2.01 13.19
C VAL A 50 2.67 -3.43 13.61
N VAL A 51 1.93 -4.41 13.08
CA VAL A 51 2.18 -5.84 13.34
C VAL A 51 3.56 -6.24 12.79
N MET A 52 3.93 -5.78 11.60
CA MET A 52 5.27 -6.04 11.03
C MET A 52 6.38 -5.40 11.85
N LEU A 53 6.18 -4.19 12.38
CA LEU A 53 7.13 -3.56 13.31
C LEU A 53 7.28 -4.36 14.61
N ALA A 54 6.17 -4.85 15.17
CA ALA A 54 6.19 -5.68 16.37
C ALA A 54 6.88 -7.03 16.13
N LEU A 55 6.72 -7.60 14.93
CA LEU A 55 7.35 -8.86 14.53
C LEU A 55 8.77 -8.68 13.99
N ALA A 56 9.17 -7.47 13.61
CA ALA A 56 10.51 -7.15 13.11
C ALA A 56 11.65 -7.75 13.94
N PRO A 57 11.68 -7.68 15.29
CA PRO A 57 12.73 -8.32 16.08
C PRO A 57 12.74 -9.84 15.92
N VAL A 58 11.58 -10.49 15.87
CA VAL A 58 11.49 -11.95 15.66
C VAL A 58 12.02 -12.32 14.29
N VAL A 59 11.66 -11.54 13.26
CA VAL A 59 12.16 -11.74 11.89
C VAL A 59 13.67 -11.48 11.82
N ALA A 60 14.18 -10.44 12.48
CA ALA A 60 15.61 -10.15 12.54
C ALA A 60 16.40 -11.28 13.23
N LEU A 61 15.86 -11.86 14.31
CA LEU A 61 16.43 -13.03 14.95
C LEU A 61 16.37 -14.29 14.06
N ALA A 62 15.31 -14.46 13.29
CA ALA A 62 15.22 -15.55 12.31
C ALA A 62 16.23 -15.39 11.17
N LEU A 63 16.53 -14.15 10.79
CA LEU A 63 17.51 -13.78 9.76
C LEU A 63 18.95 -13.68 10.28
N LEU A 64 19.20 -13.98 11.56
CA LEU A 64 20.53 -13.90 12.17
C LEU A 64 21.64 -14.61 11.38
N PRO A 65 21.43 -15.82 10.81
CA PRO A 65 22.47 -16.51 10.02
C PRO A 65 22.93 -15.71 8.80
N VAL A 66 22.02 -14.94 8.20
CA VAL A 66 22.28 -14.09 7.03
C VAL A 66 22.82 -12.73 7.48
N LEU A 67 22.34 -12.20 8.60
CA LEU A 67 22.75 -10.89 9.12
C LEU A 67 24.12 -10.92 9.80
N LEU A 68 24.54 -12.04 10.37
CA LEU A 68 25.85 -12.22 11.00
C LEU A 68 27.04 -11.86 10.09
N PRO A 69 27.18 -12.43 8.87
CA PRO A 69 28.30 -12.10 7.99
C PRO A 69 28.30 -10.62 7.58
N VAL A 70 27.13 -10.05 7.30
CA VAL A 70 26.99 -8.63 6.93
C VAL A 70 27.34 -7.72 8.11
N GLY A 71 26.87 -8.05 9.31
CA GLY A 71 27.17 -7.31 10.54
C GLY A 71 28.65 -7.34 10.91
N LEU A 72 29.31 -8.49 10.71
CA LEU A 72 30.76 -8.64 10.88
C LEU A 72 31.53 -7.72 9.94
N LEU A 73 31.18 -7.70 8.64
CA LEU A 73 31.80 -6.81 7.66
C LEU A 73 31.59 -5.34 8.04
N ALA A 74 30.37 -4.96 8.42
CA ALA A 74 30.05 -3.60 8.86
C ALA A 74 30.87 -3.18 10.09
N LEU A 75 31.02 -4.08 11.08
CA LEU A 75 31.85 -3.85 12.26
C LEU A 75 33.33 -3.67 11.92
N ILE A 76 33.86 -4.49 11.00
CA ILE A 76 35.25 -4.37 10.54
C ILE A 76 35.46 -3.01 9.87
N VAL A 77 34.60 -2.64 8.93
CA VAL A 77 34.68 -1.35 8.21
C VAL A 77 34.59 -0.18 9.20
N TRP A 78 33.65 -0.26 10.15
CA TRP A 78 33.50 0.76 11.18
C TRP A 78 34.74 0.88 12.08
N ALA A 79 35.30 -0.25 12.53
CA ALA A 79 36.48 -0.27 13.37
C ALA A 79 37.69 0.35 12.65
N VAL A 80 37.89 0.02 11.37
CA VAL A 80 38.96 0.62 10.54
C VAL A 80 38.74 2.11 10.37
N ALA A 81 37.53 2.53 10.00
CA ALA A 81 37.22 3.96 9.83
C ALA A 81 37.41 4.74 11.13
N ARG A 82 37.04 4.17 12.27
CA ARG A 82 37.19 4.79 13.59
C ARG A 82 38.65 4.89 14.01
N ALA A 83 39.46 3.85 13.80
CA ALA A 83 40.88 3.85 14.12
C ALA A 83 41.66 4.87 13.29
N ASN A 84 41.22 5.14 12.06
CA ASN A 84 41.86 6.10 11.17
C ASN A 84 41.33 7.54 11.30
N ARG A 85 40.36 7.81 12.19
CA ARG A 85 39.93 9.20 12.46
C ARG A 85 41.03 9.93 13.23
N LYS A 86 41.71 10.86 12.57
CA LYS A 86 42.57 11.85 13.22
C LYS A 86 41.70 12.95 13.84
N PRO A 87 42.05 13.48 15.04
CA PRO A 87 41.36 14.64 15.60
C PRO A 87 41.61 15.85 14.70
N ASP A 88 40.55 16.50 14.24
CA ASP A 88 40.64 17.79 13.56
C ASP A 88 41.10 18.84 14.57
N VAL A 89 42.39 19.18 14.52
CA VAL A 89 42.92 20.29 15.31
C VAL A 89 42.54 21.57 14.57
N VAL A 90 41.41 22.16 14.96
CA VAL A 90 41.00 23.48 14.49
C VAL A 90 41.95 24.51 15.10
N VAL A 91 42.97 24.91 14.33
CA VAL A 91 43.87 26.00 14.72
C VAL A 91 43.09 27.31 14.60
N MET A 92 42.66 27.86 15.74
CA MET A 92 42.04 29.18 15.78
C MET A 92 43.10 30.26 15.47
N PRO A 93 42.89 31.13 14.46
CA PRO A 93 43.78 32.24 14.19
C PRO A 93 43.78 33.21 15.37
N ARG A 94 44.97 33.60 15.84
CA ARG A 94 45.17 34.71 16.78
C ARG A 94 45.27 36.03 16.03
#